data_AF-A0A061DT08-F1
#
_entry.id   AF-A0A061DT08-F1
#
_cell.length_a   1.000
_cell.length_b   1.000
_cell.length_c   1.000
_cell.angle_alpha   90.00
_cell.angle_beta   90.00
_cell.angle_gamma   90.00
#
_symmetry.space_group_name_H-M   'P 1'
#
loop_
_entity.id
_entity.type
_entity.pdbx_description
1 polymer ?
#
loop_
_entity_poly.entity_id
_entity_poly.type
_entity_poly.pdbx_seq_one_letter_code
_entity_poly.pdbx_strand_id
1 'polypeptide(L)'
;MAFLTKLSKASSFGRACLTRCMSNIPENTVYGGPKPQTANQRVTLNQLKQKYRKGEPITVVTAYDYPSAVHLDTAGIDICLVGDSASMVVHGHDTTLPISLDEMLVHCRAVARGAKRPLLVGDLPFGTYETNTSQAGPFCSGQVLVYHDLLGMLQHPHHAKVTPKFCKQYARVGDVINKALLEYKEEVTNGSFPSPSHSPYKMNADDVNGFFKELEKLGLDKAASAATEAAEKMDTAHNAQTPRSPKETK
;
A
#
# COMPACT_ATOMS: atom_id res chain seq x y z
N MET A 1 67.42 -7.54 -2.28
CA MET A 1 67.33 -6.36 -1.38
C MET A 1 67.00 -5.16 -2.26
N ALA A 2 65.73 -4.77 -2.36
CA ALA A 2 65.14 -3.64 -1.64
C ALA A 2 65.78 -2.30 -2.09
N PHE A 3 65.09 -1.31 -2.64
CA PHE A 3 63.95 -0.60 -2.05
C PHE A 3 63.26 0.33 -3.08
N LEU A 4 61.93 0.44 -2.97
CA LEU A 4 61.08 1.61 -3.30
C LEU A 4 61.76 2.92 -2.83
N THR A 5 61.61 4.13 -3.40
CA THR A 5 60.37 4.90 -3.63
C THR A 5 60.75 6.32 -4.07
N LYS A 6 59.93 6.92 -4.94
CA LYS A 6 59.33 8.28 -4.86
C LYS A 6 59.26 8.92 -6.25
N LEU A 7 58.06 8.89 -6.83
CA LEU A 7 57.63 9.96 -7.74
C LEU A 7 56.35 10.58 -7.19
N SER A 8 56.44 11.90 -7.13
CA SER A 8 55.57 12.91 -6.56
C SER A 8 54.11 12.85 -7.01
N LYS A 9 53.23 13.23 -6.08
CA LYS A 9 51.80 13.54 -6.18
C LYS A 9 51.36 14.06 -7.57
N ALA A 10 50.43 13.32 -8.19
CA ALA A 10 49.45 13.87 -9.11
C ALA A 10 48.10 13.90 -8.40
N SER A 11 47.53 15.09 -8.32
CA SER A 11 46.24 15.43 -7.74
C SER A 11 45.10 14.55 -8.27
N SER A 12 44.30 14.02 -7.36
CA SER A 12 43.07 13.29 -7.66
C SER A 12 42.06 14.21 -8.35
N PHE A 13 41.91 14.05 -9.66
CA PHE A 13 40.68 14.46 -10.34
C PHE A 13 39.58 13.52 -9.86
N GLY A 14 38.76 14.00 -8.92
CA GLY A 14 37.55 13.33 -8.52
C GLY A 14 36.68 13.11 -9.75
N ARG A 15 36.35 11.85 -10.04
CA ARG A 15 35.29 11.52 -11.00
C ARG A 15 34.01 12.14 -10.46
N ALA A 16 33.58 13.24 -11.05
CA ALA A 16 32.22 13.72 -10.90
C ALA A 16 31.30 12.58 -11.36
N CYS A 17 30.64 11.95 -10.40
CA CYS A 17 29.56 11.01 -10.66
C CYS A 17 28.50 11.78 -11.44
N LEU A 18 28.33 11.46 -12.72
CA LEU A 18 27.22 11.95 -13.53
C LEU A 18 25.93 11.67 -12.76
N THR A 19 25.33 12.73 -12.24
CA THR A 19 24.04 12.70 -11.56
C THR A 19 23.06 12.02 -12.51
N ARG A 20 22.42 10.96 -12.05
CA ARG A 20 21.50 10.15 -12.85
C ARG A 20 20.24 10.99 -13.09
N CYS A 21 20.20 11.76 -14.18
CA CYS A 21 19.16 12.77 -14.46
C CYS A 21 17.73 12.21 -14.59
N MET A 22 17.54 10.89 -14.53
CA MET A 22 16.22 10.24 -14.59
C MET A 22 15.93 9.34 -13.37
N SER A 23 16.72 9.41 -12.30
CA SER A 23 16.36 8.73 -11.05
C SER A 23 15.50 9.64 -10.19
N ASN A 24 14.20 9.38 -10.15
CA ASN A 24 13.35 9.97 -9.14
C ASN A 24 13.77 9.42 -7.75
N ILE A 25 14.31 10.27 -6.89
CA ILE A 25 14.54 9.94 -5.49
C ILE A 25 13.23 10.24 -4.77
N PRO A 26 12.49 9.22 -4.27
CA PRO A 26 11.27 9.48 -3.54
C PRO A 26 11.57 10.28 -2.27
N GLU A 27 10.73 11.28 -2.00
CA GLU A 27 10.72 12.02 -0.73
C GLU A 27 10.59 11.05 0.46
N ASN A 28 11.11 11.46 1.62
CA ASN A 28 11.11 10.65 2.84
C ASN A 28 9.71 10.08 3.15
N THR A 29 9.64 8.80 3.49
CA THR A 29 8.38 8.11 3.82
C THR A 29 7.76 8.71 5.07
N VAL A 30 6.55 9.28 4.94
CA VAL A 30 5.80 9.98 6.02
C VAL A 30 5.31 9.01 7.10
N TYR A 31 4.96 7.79 6.71
CA TYR A 31 4.74 6.68 7.63
C TYR A 31 6.00 5.83 7.65
N GLY A 32 6.36 5.24 8.79
CA GLY A 32 7.54 4.39 8.97
C GLY A 32 7.48 3.15 8.07
N GLY A 33 7.73 3.36 6.78
CA GLY A 33 7.63 2.37 5.74
C GLY A 33 8.59 1.23 5.97
N PRO A 34 8.43 0.11 5.24
CA PRO A 34 9.28 -1.05 5.41
C PRO A 34 10.74 -0.62 5.34
N LYS A 35 11.49 -0.83 6.42
CA LYS A 35 12.94 -0.72 6.36
C LYS A 35 13.40 -1.84 5.45
N PRO A 36 14.26 -1.59 4.45
CA PRO A 36 14.79 -2.64 3.60
C PRO A 36 15.38 -3.72 4.51
N GLN A 37 14.80 -4.92 4.49
CA GLN A 37 15.26 -6.01 5.37
C GLN A 37 16.72 -6.37 5.09
N THR A 38 17.24 -6.02 3.90
CA THR A 38 18.67 -5.96 3.58
C THR A 38 18.97 -4.81 2.62
N ALA A 39 19.78 -3.84 3.05
CA ALA A 39 20.16 -2.66 2.25
C ALA A 39 20.93 -2.98 0.94
N ASN A 40 21.32 -4.25 0.72
CA ASN A 40 22.19 -4.68 -0.37
C ASN A 40 21.52 -5.58 -1.43
N GLN A 41 20.19 -5.72 -1.43
CA GLN A 41 19.49 -6.69 -2.29
C GLN A 41 18.62 -6.08 -3.39
N ARG A 42 18.89 -4.86 -3.84
CA ARG A 42 18.16 -4.31 -4.99
C ARG A 42 18.35 -5.21 -6.21
N VAL A 43 17.24 -5.62 -6.82
CA VAL A 43 17.22 -6.42 -8.04
C VAL A 43 17.74 -5.57 -9.20
N THR A 44 18.78 -6.07 -9.86
CA THR A 44 19.44 -5.41 -10.99
C THR A 44 19.32 -6.24 -12.26
N LEU A 45 19.52 -5.61 -13.42
CA LEU A 45 19.56 -6.30 -14.71
C LEU A 45 20.59 -7.44 -14.73
N ASN A 46 21.73 -7.28 -14.04
CA ASN A 46 22.74 -8.33 -13.94
C ASN A 46 22.25 -9.56 -13.17
N GLN A 47 21.53 -9.36 -12.07
CA GLN A 47 20.92 -10.47 -11.31
C GLN A 47 19.84 -11.16 -12.13
N LEU A 48 18.98 -10.42 -12.83
CA LEU A 48 17.98 -11.00 -13.73
C LEU A 48 18.62 -11.82 -14.85
N LYS A 49 19.70 -11.31 -15.46
CA LYS A 49 20.49 -12.04 -16.46
C LYS A 49 21.11 -13.31 -15.89
N GLN A 50 21.55 -13.29 -14.63
CA GLN A 50 22.05 -14.49 -13.95
C GLN A 50 20.93 -15.50 -13.68
N LYS A 51 19.76 -15.08 -13.18
CA LYS A 51 18.59 -15.95 -13.00
C LYS A 51 18.23 -16.64 -14.31
N TYR A 52 18.13 -15.87 -15.40
CA TYR A 52 17.88 -16.40 -16.74
C TYR A 52 18.91 -17.45 -17.17
N ARG A 53 20.22 -17.17 -17.03
CA ARG A 53 21.29 -18.12 -17.37
C ARG A 53 21.26 -19.41 -16.56
N LYS A 54 20.77 -19.34 -15.32
CA LYS A 54 20.63 -20.50 -14.42
C LYS A 54 19.32 -21.26 -14.61
N GLY A 55 18.40 -20.75 -15.44
CA GLY A 55 17.05 -21.30 -15.57
C GLY A 55 16.17 -21.05 -14.33
N GLU A 56 16.53 -20.08 -13.48
CA GLU A 56 15.71 -19.67 -12.34
C GLU A 56 14.57 -18.76 -12.82
N PRO A 57 13.30 -19.06 -12.49
CA PRO A 57 12.17 -18.22 -12.88
C PRO A 57 12.27 -16.79 -12.33
N ILE A 58 11.89 -15.82 -13.16
CA ILE A 58 11.80 -14.40 -12.80
C ILE A 58 10.33 -14.06 -12.54
N THR A 59 10.06 -13.55 -11.34
CA THR A 59 8.72 -13.14 -10.90
C THR A 59 8.45 -11.68 -11.24
N VAL A 60 7.33 -11.42 -11.93
CA VAL A 60 6.89 -10.05 -12.28
C VAL A 60 5.45 -9.88 -11.83
N VAL A 61 5.18 -8.83 -11.06
CA VAL A 61 3.83 -8.49 -10.60
C VAL A 61 3.61 -7.00 -10.77
N THR A 62 2.41 -6.60 -11.17
CA THR A 62 2.10 -5.17 -11.27
C THR A 62 1.92 -4.53 -9.88
N ALA A 63 2.14 -3.23 -9.76
CA ALA A 63 1.71 -2.45 -8.61
C ALA A 63 1.42 -1.02 -9.04
N TYR A 64 0.50 -0.36 -8.35
CA TYR A 64 0.02 0.96 -8.73
C TYR A 64 0.03 1.96 -7.57
N ASP A 65 0.16 1.47 -6.33
CA ASP A 65 0.14 2.30 -5.14
C ASP A 65 1.23 1.90 -4.15
N TYR A 66 1.34 2.65 -3.06
CA TYR A 66 2.32 2.40 -2.02
C TYR A 66 2.09 1.06 -1.28
N PRO A 67 0.87 0.73 -0.80
CA PRO A 67 0.65 -0.53 -0.07
C PRO A 67 0.91 -1.79 -0.90
N SER A 68 0.47 -1.82 -2.16
CA SER A 68 0.76 -2.95 -3.06
C SER A 68 2.26 -3.11 -3.26
N ALA A 69 2.99 -2.02 -3.52
CA ALA A 69 4.44 -2.04 -3.67
C ALA A 69 5.17 -2.55 -2.42
N VAL A 70 4.69 -2.20 -1.21
CA VAL A 70 5.22 -2.72 0.06
C VAL A 70 5.01 -4.23 0.17
N HIS A 71 3.84 -4.75 -0.20
CA HIS A 71 3.58 -6.19 -0.18
C HIS A 71 4.44 -6.94 -1.19
N LEU A 72 4.60 -6.41 -2.41
CA LEU A 72 5.46 -7.00 -3.44
C LEU A 72 6.92 -7.08 -3.00
N ASP A 73 7.44 -6.01 -2.39
CA ASP A 73 8.81 -5.97 -1.87
C ASP A 73 9.00 -7.04 -0.79
N THR A 74 8.09 -7.08 0.18
CA THR A 74 8.10 -8.05 1.29
C THR A 74 7.99 -9.49 0.79
N ALA A 75 7.22 -9.74 -0.26
CA ALA A 75 7.04 -11.06 -0.86
C ALA A 75 8.25 -11.53 -1.68
N GLY A 76 9.24 -10.68 -1.92
CA GLY A 76 10.42 -11.07 -2.69
C GLY A 76 10.19 -11.15 -4.21
N ILE A 77 9.21 -10.40 -4.74
CA ILE A 77 8.98 -10.30 -6.20
C ILE A 77 10.18 -9.62 -6.88
N ASP A 78 10.67 -10.18 -7.99
CA ASP A 78 11.89 -9.68 -8.66
C ASP A 78 11.67 -8.35 -9.38
N ILE A 79 10.56 -8.21 -10.08
CA ILE A 79 10.21 -7.04 -10.89
C ILE A 79 8.83 -6.53 -10.50
N CYS A 80 8.75 -5.22 -10.24
CA CYS A 80 7.51 -4.52 -9.96
C CYS A 80 7.16 -3.65 -11.17
N LEU A 81 6.06 -3.97 -11.85
CA LEU A 81 5.62 -3.28 -13.06
C LEU A 81 4.51 -2.27 -12.77
N VAL A 82 4.71 -1.01 -13.12
CA VAL A 82 3.65 0.00 -13.16
C VAL A 82 3.14 0.07 -14.58
N GLY A 83 2.05 -0.63 -14.87
CA GLY A 83 1.51 -0.76 -16.23
C GLY A 83 0.30 0.14 -16.51
N ASP A 84 0.03 0.40 -17.78
CA ASP A 84 -1.14 1.16 -18.28
C ASP A 84 -2.48 0.51 -17.92
N SER A 85 -2.48 -0.79 -17.59
CA SER A 85 -3.56 -1.51 -16.92
C SER A 85 -4.16 -0.78 -15.71
N ALA A 86 -3.42 0.14 -15.08
CA ALA A 86 -3.93 1.08 -14.07
C ALA A 86 -5.21 1.81 -14.53
N SER A 87 -5.32 2.14 -15.82
CA SER A 87 -6.51 2.74 -16.44
C SER A 87 -7.78 1.94 -16.11
N MET A 88 -7.70 0.62 -16.19
CA MET A 88 -8.84 -0.27 -15.97
C MET A 88 -9.01 -0.60 -14.49
N VAL A 89 -7.94 -1.07 -13.85
CA VAL A 89 -8.04 -1.64 -12.50
C VAL A 89 -7.98 -0.61 -11.38
N VAL A 90 -7.48 0.59 -11.66
CA VAL A 90 -7.42 1.70 -10.69
C VAL A 90 -8.39 2.82 -11.05
N HIS A 91 -8.43 3.24 -12.31
CA HIS A 91 -9.27 4.36 -12.75
C HIS A 91 -10.67 3.93 -13.24
N GLY A 92 -10.91 2.64 -13.45
CA GLY A 92 -12.23 2.13 -13.83
C GLY A 92 -12.61 2.39 -15.29
N HIS A 93 -11.66 2.70 -16.16
CA HIS A 93 -11.90 2.81 -17.60
C HIS A 93 -12.13 1.44 -18.26
N ASP A 94 -12.83 1.42 -19.38
CA ASP A 94 -13.09 0.19 -20.14
C ASP A 94 -11.85 -0.35 -20.87
N THR A 95 -10.87 0.52 -21.14
CA THR A 95 -9.63 0.20 -21.87
C THR A 95 -8.43 0.91 -21.26
N THR A 96 -7.21 0.61 -21.72
CA THR A 96 -5.98 1.28 -21.25
C THR A 96 -5.67 2.59 -21.96
N LEU A 97 -6.38 2.91 -23.06
CA LEU A 97 -6.14 4.09 -23.87
C LEU A 97 -6.30 5.45 -23.14
N PRO A 98 -7.23 5.62 -22.17
CA PRO A 98 -7.45 6.94 -21.57
C PRO A 98 -6.34 7.42 -20.63
N ILE A 99 -5.48 6.53 -20.12
CA ILE A 99 -4.50 6.91 -19.10
C ILE A 99 -3.37 7.76 -19.69
N SER A 100 -3.14 8.91 -19.05
CA SER A 100 -2.10 9.85 -19.41
C SER A 100 -0.74 9.51 -18.79
N LEU A 101 0.33 10.09 -19.33
CA LEU A 101 1.66 9.98 -18.74
C LEU A 101 1.72 10.58 -17.33
N ASP A 102 1.00 11.67 -17.07
CA ASP A 102 0.97 12.31 -15.76
C ASP A 102 0.32 11.40 -14.70
N GLU A 103 -0.75 10.69 -15.06
CA GLU A 103 -1.37 9.68 -14.19
C GLU A 103 -0.42 8.50 -13.93
N MET A 104 0.25 7.99 -14.97
CA MET A 104 1.28 6.96 -14.83
C MET A 104 2.41 7.39 -13.89
N LEU A 105 2.85 8.65 -13.96
CA LEU A 105 3.89 9.19 -13.08
C LEU A 105 3.45 9.23 -11.61
N VAL A 106 2.17 9.50 -11.33
CA VAL A 106 1.63 9.44 -9.96
C VAL A 106 1.76 8.03 -9.39
N HIS A 107 1.36 7.00 -10.15
CA HIS A 107 1.53 5.60 -9.76
C HIS A 107 3.00 5.22 -9.57
N CYS A 108 3.87 5.60 -10.51
CA CYS A 108 5.30 5.34 -10.43
C CYS A 108 5.92 5.95 -9.15
N ARG A 109 5.53 7.18 -8.79
CA ARG A 109 6.00 7.86 -7.57
C ARG A 109 5.51 7.14 -6.31
N ALA A 110 4.26 6.69 -6.28
CA ALA A 110 3.72 5.93 -5.15
C ALA A 110 4.45 4.59 -4.96
N VAL A 111 4.63 3.84 -6.05
CA VAL A 111 5.32 2.54 -6.06
C VAL A 111 6.78 2.68 -5.66
N ALA A 112 7.50 3.69 -6.17
CA ALA A 112 8.89 3.95 -5.80
C ALA A 112 9.11 4.26 -4.31
N ARG A 113 8.08 4.76 -3.62
CA ARG A 113 8.11 4.94 -2.16
C ARG A 113 8.03 3.60 -1.42
N GLY A 114 7.19 2.66 -1.89
CA GLY A 114 6.91 1.39 -1.23
C GLY A 114 7.87 0.24 -1.57
N ALA A 115 8.37 0.20 -2.80
CA ALA A 115 9.24 -0.86 -3.29
C ALA A 115 10.69 -0.38 -3.47
N LYS A 116 11.58 -0.87 -2.61
CA LYS A 116 13.03 -0.57 -2.59
C LYS A 116 13.88 -1.67 -3.20
N ARG A 117 13.44 -2.93 -3.06
CA ARG A 117 14.17 -4.11 -3.54
C ARG A 117 13.92 -4.47 -5.01
N PRO A 118 12.68 -4.61 -5.52
CA PRO A 118 12.46 -5.09 -6.89
C PRO A 118 12.99 -4.10 -7.94
N LEU A 119 13.23 -4.60 -9.15
CA LEU A 119 13.45 -3.74 -10.30
C LEU A 119 12.11 -3.07 -10.64
N LEU A 120 12.06 -1.75 -10.54
CA LEU A 120 10.88 -0.99 -10.94
C LEU A 120 10.89 -0.78 -12.45
N VAL A 121 9.79 -1.13 -13.10
CA VAL A 121 9.54 -0.91 -14.51
C VAL A 121 8.25 -0.11 -14.61
N GLY A 122 8.25 0.98 -15.37
CA GLY A 122 7.04 1.73 -15.70
C GLY A 122 6.78 1.60 -17.18
N ASP A 123 5.55 1.25 -17.56
CA ASP A 123 5.12 1.27 -18.94
C ASP A 123 4.98 2.72 -19.42
N LEU A 124 5.22 2.90 -20.71
CA LEU A 124 4.84 4.10 -21.41
C LEU A 124 3.37 3.92 -21.84
N PRO A 125 2.47 4.88 -21.58
CA PRO A 125 1.08 4.74 -22.00
C PRO A 125 0.95 4.86 -23.52
N PHE A 126 -0.08 4.22 -24.07
CA PHE A 126 -0.35 4.25 -25.51
C PHE A 126 -0.44 5.69 -26.03
N GLY A 127 0.16 5.97 -27.18
CA GLY A 127 0.30 7.31 -27.77
C GLY A 127 1.63 8.01 -27.44
N THR A 128 2.43 7.48 -26.50
CA THR A 128 3.69 8.13 -26.07
C THR A 128 4.96 7.52 -26.68
N TYR A 129 4.86 6.41 -27.44
CA TYR A 129 6.02 5.69 -27.97
C TYR A 129 5.83 5.06 -29.36
N GLU A 130 4.64 5.14 -29.96
CA GLU A 130 4.37 4.48 -31.24
C GLU A 130 4.98 5.22 -32.44
N THR A 131 5.81 4.50 -33.20
CA THR A 131 6.01 4.73 -34.63
C THR A 131 5.51 3.56 -35.49
N ASN A 132 5.31 2.34 -34.93
CA ASN A 132 4.56 1.24 -35.55
C ASN A 132 4.08 0.19 -34.52
N THR A 133 3.16 -0.68 -34.94
CA THR A 133 2.37 -1.63 -34.12
C THR A 133 2.98 -3.04 -33.93
N SER A 134 4.19 -3.30 -34.39
CA SER A 134 4.73 -4.68 -34.47
C SER A 134 5.69 -5.03 -33.33
N GLN A 135 5.21 -5.20 -32.10
CA GLN A 135 6.05 -5.79 -31.04
C GLN A 135 5.26 -6.33 -29.83
N ALA A 136 4.71 -7.55 -29.94
CA ALA A 136 4.42 -8.43 -28.79
C ALA A 136 4.23 -9.88 -29.28
N GLY A 137 4.98 -10.85 -28.73
CA GLY A 137 4.91 -12.26 -29.12
C GLY A 137 5.19 -13.23 -27.95
N PRO A 138 4.77 -14.52 -28.04
CA PRO A 138 4.53 -15.40 -26.88
C PRO A 138 5.75 -16.14 -26.28
N PHE A 139 7.00 -15.80 -26.63
CA PHE A 139 8.19 -16.51 -26.15
C PHE A 139 8.97 -15.72 -25.09
N CYS A 140 8.33 -15.45 -23.95
CA CYS A 140 8.92 -14.61 -22.88
C CYS A 140 9.59 -15.44 -21.78
N SER A 141 10.71 -14.95 -21.25
CA SER A 141 11.47 -15.58 -20.16
C SER A 141 10.90 -15.32 -18.75
N GLY A 142 9.73 -14.69 -18.67
CA GLY A 142 9.08 -14.31 -17.42
C GLY A 142 7.57 -14.23 -17.59
N GLN A 143 6.86 -14.28 -16.47
CA GLN A 143 5.40 -14.18 -16.42
C GLN A 143 5.03 -12.93 -15.65
N VAL A 144 4.03 -12.19 -16.15
CA VAL A 144 3.48 -10.99 -15.53
C VAL A 144 2.01 -11.21 -15.23
N LEU A 145 1.58 -10.86 -14.03
CA LEU A 145 0.17 -10.85 -13.65
C LEU A 145 -0.18 -9.50 -12.99
N VAL A 146 -1.42 -9.10 -13.20
CA VAL A 146 -1.99 -7.90 -12.58
C VAL A 146 -2.29 -8.19 -11.11
N TYR A 147 -1.81 -7.34 -10.19
CA TYR A 147 -1.97 -7.53 -8.75
C TYR A 147 -3.43 -7.74 -8.31
N HIS A 148 -4.33 -6.89 -8.81
CA HIS A 148 -5.76 -6.95 -8.49
C HIS A 148 -6.40 -8.28 -8.93
N ASP A 149 -6.01 -8.79 -10.10
CA ASP A 149 -6.53 -10.06 -10.65
C ASP A 149 -5.94 -11.27 -9.92
N LEU A 150 -4.64 -11.20 -9.58
CA LEU A 150 -3.93 -12.22 -8.82
C LEU A 150 -4.57 -12.42 -7.43
N LEU A 151 -4.98 -11.32 -6.79
CA LEU A 151 -5.61 -11.35 -5.46
C LEU A 151 -7.13 -11.50 -5.47
N GLY A 152 -7.77 -11.43 -6.65
CA GLY A 152 -9.22 -11.55 -6.78
C GLY A 152 -9.97 -10.43 -6.03
N MET A 153 -9.52 -9.18 -6.14
CA MET A 153 -10.11 -8.05 -5.40
C MET A 153 -11.49 -7.62 -5.94
N LEU A 154 -11.72 -7.72 -7.25
CA LEU A 154 -12.92 -7.21 -7.92
C LEU A 154 -13.98 -8.28 -8.20
N GLN A 155 -14.40 -9.01 -7.16
CA GLN A 155 -15.46 -10.03 -7.24
C GLN A 155 -16.78 -9.45 -6.70
N HIS A 156 -17.46 -8.61 -7.48
CA HIS A 156 -18.82 -8.13 -7.15
C HIS A 156 -19.85 -8.74 -8.13
N PRO A 157 -21.07 -9.13 -7.69
CA PRO A 157 -22.11 -9.69 -8.56
C PRO A 157 -22.52 -8.81 -9.76
N HIS A 158 -22.22 -7.50 -9.75
CA HIS A 158 -22.47 -6.57 -10.87
C HIS A 158 -21.27 -6.42 -11.82
N HIS A 159 -20.09 -6.91 -11.43
CA HIS A 159 -18.84 -6.90 -12.20
C HIS A 159 -18.22 -8.31 -12.29
N ALA A 160 -19.03 -9.37 -12.16
CA ALA A 160 -18.62 -10.77 -12.00
C ALA A 160 -17.87 -11.38 -13.20
N LYS A 161 -17.45 -10.57 -14.16
CA LYS A 161 -16.94 -11.01 -15.46
C LYS A 161 -15.60 -10.38 -15.81
N VAL A 162 -14.57 -10.47 -14.96
CA VAL A 162 -13.27 -9.94 -15.40
C VAL A 162 -12.01 -10.59 -14.84
N THR A 163 -12.03 -11.83 -14.34
CA THR A 163 -10.73 -12.55 -14.24
C THR A 163 -10.37 -13.09 -15.62
N PRO A 164 -9.30 -12.60 -16.26
CA PRO A 164 -8.97 -13.06 -17.60
C PRO A 164 -8.61 -14.55 -17.59
N LYS A 165 -8.89 -15.27 -18.68
CA LYS A 165 -8.67 -16.74 -18.76
C LYS A 165 -7.22 -17.18 -18.48
N PHE A 166 -6.27 -16.26 -18.63
CA PHE A 166 -4.84 -16.49 -18.39
C PHE A 166 -4.39 -16.16 -16.95
N CYS A 167 -5.27 -15.64 -16.10
CA CYS A 167 -4.94 -15.30 -14.73
C CYS A 167 -5.34 -16.44 -13.77
N LYS A 168 -4.37 -16.94 -13.01
CA LYS A 168 -4.63 -17.79 -11.84
C LYS A 168 -4.82 -16.90 -10.61
N GLN A 169 -5.98 -17.02 -9.96
CA GLN A 169 -6.19 -16.39 -8.66
C GLN A 169 -5.44 -17.14 -7.56
N TYR A 170 -4.71 -16.39 -6.74
CA TYR A 170 -4.00 -16.90 -5.57
C TYR A 170 -4.74 -16.59 -4.26
N ALA A 171 -5.71 -15.68 -4.29
CA ALA A 171 -6.56 -15.35 -3.16
C ALA A 171 -7.96 -14.89 -3.63
N ARG A 172 -8.88 -14.75 -2.66
CA ARG A 172 -10.23 -14.16 -2.83
C ARG A 172 -10.38 -12.96 -1.91
N VAL A 173 -9.53 -11.96 -2.10
CA VAL A 173 -9.47 -10.78 -1.21
C VAL A 173 -10.77 -9.97 -1.28
N GLY A 174 -11.47 -9.97 -2.42
CA GLY A 174 -12.77 -9.32 -2.56
C GLY A 174 -13.81 -9.81 -1.55
N ASP A 175 -13.84 -11.10 -1.23
CA ASP A 175 -14.75 -11.66 -0.24
C ASP A 175 -14.46 -11.13 1.17
N VAL A 176 -13.17 -11.04 1.52
CA VAL A 176 -12.70 -10.51 2.82
C VAL A 176 -13.06 -9.03 2.95
N ILE A 177 -12.85 -8.24 1.89
CA ILE A 177 -13.22 -6.82 1.84
C ILE A 177 -14.73 -6.66 2.03
N ASN A 178 -15.54 -7.39 1.26
CA ASN A 178 -16.99 -7.29 1.33
C ASN A 178 -17.52 -7.67 2.72
N LYS A 179 -17.00 -8.76 3.29
CA LYS A 179 -17.36 -9.19 4.64
C LYS A 179 -17.03 -8.11 5.68
N ALA A 180 -15.80 -7.58 5.66
CA ALA A 180 -15.37 -6.55 6.61
C ALA A 180 -16.20 -5.27 6.51
N LEU A 181 -16.56 -4.84 5.30
CA LEU A 181 -17.41 -3.67 5.09
C LEU A 181 -18.85 -3.89 5.58
N LEU A 182 -19.40 -5.10 5.40
CA LEU A 182 -20.73 -5.44 5.90
C LEU A 182 -20.75 -5.49 7.43
N GLU A 183 -19.76 -6.11 8.05
CA GLU A 183 -19.61 -6.15 9.51
C GLU A 183 -19.48 -4.73 10.09
N TYR A 184 -18.60 -3.90 9.51
CA TYR A 184 -18.48 -2.50 9.92
C TYR A 184 -19.80 -1.72 9.80
N LYS A 185 -20.52 -1.89 8.68
CA LYS A 185 -21.83 -1.26 8.48
C LYS A 185 -22.82 -1.72 9.55
N GLU A 186 -22.86 -3.02 9.85
CA GLU A 186 -23.75 -3.58 10.86
C GLU A 186 -23.45 -3.01 12.24
N GLU A 187 -22.18 -3.00 12.65
CA GLU A 187 -21.74 -2.47 13.94
C GLU A 187 -22.00 -0.97 14.11
N VAL A 188 -21.87 -0.19 13.03
CA VAL A 188 -22.24 1.24 13.06
C VAL A 188 -23.76 1.42 13.12
N THR A 189 -24.52 0.61 12.36
CA THR A 189 -25.98 0.73 12.29
C THR A 189 -26.65 0.31 13.59
N ASN A 190 -26.13 -0.72 14.26
CA ASN A 190 -26.65 -1.20 15.54
C ASN A 190 -26.04 -0.45 16.76
N GLY A 191 -25.09 0.46 16.52
CA GLY A 191 -24.44 1.29 17.55
C GLY A 191 -23.44 0.54 18.43
N SER A 192 -23.00 -0.66 18.06
CA SER A 192 -21.94 -1.39 18.78
C SER A 192 -20.54 -0.81 18.52
N PHE A 193 -20.36 -0.13 17.39
CA PHE A 193 -19.14 0.60 17.05
C PHE A 193 -19.39 2.13 16.93
N PRO A 194 -18.50 2.98 17.48
CA PRO A 194 -17.29 2.62 18.22
C PRO A 194 -17.61 2.11 19.63
N SER A 195 -16.92 1.04 20.03
CA SER A 195 -17.01 0.54 21.41
C SER A 195 -16.14 1.40 22.35
N PRO A 196 -16.30 1.27 23.69
CA PRO A 196 -15.46 2.00 24.64
C PRO A 196 -13.95 1.77 24.47
N SER A 197 -13.54 0.57 24.03
CA SER A 197 -12.13 0.27 23.73
C SER A 197 -11.57 1.05 22.53
N HIS A 198 -12.45 1.46 21.61
CA HIS A 198 -12.12 2.28 20.44
C HIS A 198 -12.39 3.78 20.66
N SER A 199 -12.87 4.16 21.85
CA SER A 199 -13.13 5.54 22.27
C SER A 199 -12.32 5.90 23.53
N PRO A 200 -10.98 5.99 23.44
CA PRO A 200 -10.12 6.22 24.60
C PRO A 200 -10.24 7.63 25.18
N TYR A 201 -10.83 8.57 24.43
CA TYR A 201 -10.99 9.95 24.84
C TYR A 201 -12.23 10.11 25.71
N LYS A 202 -12.03 10.28 27.02
CA LYS A 202 -13.08 10.67 27.96
C LYS A 202 -13.03 12.18 28.19
N MET A 203 -14.20 12.81 28.20
CA MET A 203 -14.36 14.18 28.68
C MET A 203 -14.26 14.16 30.22
N ASN A 204 -13.52 15.10 30.81
CA ASN A 204 -13.42 15.18 32.27
C ASN A 204 -14.78 15.55 32.88
N ALA A 205 -15.05 15.16 34.13
CA ALA A 205 -16.30 15.44 34.83
C ALA A 205 -16.64 16.94 34.86
N ASP A 206 -15.64 17.81 34.98
CA ASP A 206 -15.83 19.26 34.95
C ASP A 206 -16.32 19.77 33.59
N ASP A 207 -15.76 19.23 32.51
CA ASP A 207 -16.13 19.58 31.13
C ASP A 207 -17.52 19.04 30.79
N VAL A 208 -17.85 17.82 31.24
CA VAL A 208 -19.19 17.22 31.12
C VAL A 208 -20.23 18.06 31.85
N ASN A 209 -19.96 18.46 33.10
CA ASN A 209 -20.84 19.32 33.88
C ASN A 209 -20.98 20.73 33.27
N GLY A 210 -19.90 21.27 32.72
CA GLY A 210 -19.92 22.53 31.97
C GLY A 210 -20.79 22.46 30.73
N PHE A 211 -20.68 21.36 29.98
CA PHE A 211 -21.50 21.10 28.79
C PHE A 211 -23.00 21.04 29.12
N PHE A 212 -23.39 20.35 30.20
CA PHE A 212 -24.80 20.28 30.62
C PHE A 212 -25.37 21.65 31.00
N LYS A 213 -24.62 22.44 31.78
CA LYS A 213 -25.05 23.79 32.17
C LYS A 213 -25.25 24.72 30.98
N GLU A 214 -24.43 24.59 29.94
CA GLU A 214 -24.62 25.38 28.71
C GLU A 214 -25.82 24.92 27.89
N LEU A 215 -26.10 23.61 27.83
CA LEU A 215 -27.32 23.10 27.19
C LEU A 215 -28.60 23.56 27.88
N GLU A 216 -28.62 23.58 29.22
CA GLU A 216 -29.75 24.09 30.02
C GLU A 216 -29.96 25.61 29.80
N LYS A 217 -28.87 26.39 29.78
CA LYS A 217 -28.95 27.84 29.49
C LYS A 217 -29.50 28.16 28.10
N LEU A 218 -29.26 27.28 27.12
CA LEU A 218 -29.78 27.41 25.76
C LEU A 218 -31.23 26.91 25.61
N GLY A 219 -31.85 26.41 26.70
CA GLY A 219 -33.21 25.87 26.69
C GLY A 219 -33.32 24.53 25.94
N LEU A 220 -32.22 23.77 25.84
CA LEU A 220 -32.14 22.48 25.17
C LEU A 220 -32.23 21.32 26.17
N ASP A 221 -33.22 21.36 27.06
CA ASP A 221 -33.35 20.44 28.21
C ASP A 221 -33.42 18.95 27.78
N LYS A 222 -34.02 18.67 26.61
CA LYS A 222 -34.06 17.31 26.04
C LYS A 222 -32.69 16.81 25.62
N ALA A 223 -31.82 17.69 25.11
CA ALA A 223 -30.47 17.34 24.72
C ALA A 223 -29.57 17.13 25.96
N ALA A 224 -29.77 17.96 27.00
CA ALA A 224 -29.10 17.78 28.29
C ALA A 224 -29.43 16.42 28.92
N SER A 225 -30.72 16.06 28.99
CA SER A 225 -31.17 14.75 29.50
C SER A 225 -30.59 13.57 28.69
N ALA A 226 -30.60 13.64 27.37
CA ALA A 226 -30.07 12.59 26.51
C ALA A 226 -28.55 12.42 26.65
N ALA A 227 -27.82 13.52 26.84
CA ALA A 227 -26.37 13.49 27.03
C ALA A 227 -25.97 12.95 28.42
N THR A 228 -26.76 13.21 29.47
CA THR A 228 -26.59 12.59 30.79
C THR A 228 -26.77 11.08 30.74
N GLU A 229 -27.85 10.61 30.09
CA GLU A 229 -28.08 9.17 29.90
C GLU A 229 -26.97 8.50 29.08
N ALA A 230 -26.39 9.20 28.10
CA ALA A 230 -25.28 8.69 27.30
C ALA A 230 -23.99 8.57 28.13
N ALA A 231 -23.70 9.55 28.99
CA ALA A 231 -22.55 9.50 29.90
C ALA A 231 -22.65 8.34 30.91
N GLU A 232 -23.84 8.10 31.48
CA GLU A 232 -24.09 6.98 32.40
C GLU A 232 -23.98 5.60 31.71
N LYS A 233 -24.43 5.49 30.45
CA LYS A 233 -24.28 4.28 29.62
C LYS A 233 -22.81 3.98 29.29
N MET A 234 -21.99 5.01 29.07
CA MET A 234 -20.56 4.85 28.80
C MET A 234 -19.78 4.36 30.03
N ASP A 235 -20.16 4.78 31.25
CA ASP A 235 -19.52 4.31 32.49
C ASP A 235 -19.96 2.91 32.92
N THR A 236 -21.22 2.52 32.67
CA THR A 236 -21.72 1.17 32.96
C THR A 236 -21.17 0.10 32.00
N ALA A 237 -21.04 0.41 30.70
CA ALA A 237 -20.44 -0.50 29.72
C ALA A 237 -18.95 -0.81 30.03
N HIS A 238 -18.22 0.13 30.64
CA HIS A 238 -16.83 -0.04 31.05
C HIS A 238 -16.67 -1.04 32.22
N ASN A 239 -17.56 -0.97 33.22
CA ASN A 239 -17.50 -1.84 34.39
C ASN A 239 -17.85 -3.31 34.09
N ALA A 240 -18.58 -3.59 33.00
CA ALA A 240 -18.91 -4.95 32.58
C ALA A 240 -17.75 -5.67 31.84
N GLN A 241 -16.74 -4.95 31.38
CA GLN A 241 -15.66 -5.48 30.53
C GLN A 241 -14.30 -5.63 31.24
N THR A 242 -14.24 -5.45 32.56
CA THR A 242 -13.01 -5.72 33.33
C THR A 242 -13.00 -7.18 33.81
N PRO A 243 -12.21 -8.11 33.24
CA PRO A 243 -12.11 -9.44 33.81
C PRO A 243 -11.34 -9.34 35.13
N ARG A 244 -11.93 -9.86 36.22
CA ARG A 244 -11.18 -10.13 37.46
C ARG A 244 -10.04 -11.08 37.12
N SER A 245 -8.81 -10.59 37.19
CA SER A 245 -7.60 -11.43 37.19
C SER A 245 -7.74 -12.54 38.27
N PRO A 246 -7.48 -13.82 37.95
CA PRO A 246 -7.44 -14.87 38.97
C PRO A 246 -6.37 -14.52 40.01
N LYS A 247 -6.73 -14.57 41.30
CA LYS A 247 -5.77 -14.46 42.39
C LYS A 247 -4.79 -15.62 42.28
N GLU A 248 -3.50 -15.32 42.10
CA GLU A 248 -2.43 -16.31 42.25
C GLU A 248 -2.45 -16.82 43.69
N THR A 249 -2.76 -18.10 43.85
CA THR A 249 -2.58 -18.82 45.12
C THR A 249 -1.11 -19.18 45.22
N LYS A 250 -0.47 -18.72 46.30
CA LYS A 250 0.90 -19.07 46.71
C LYS A 250 1.10 -20.56 46.91
#